data_AF-A0AAD9NZY9-F1
#
_entry.id   AF-A0AAD9NZY9-F1
#
_cell.length_a   1.000
_cell.length_b   1.000
_cell.length_c   1.000
_cell.angle_alpha   90.00
_cell.angle_beta   90.00
_cell.angle_gamma   90.00
#
_symmetry.space_group_name_H-M   'P 1'
#
loop_
_entity.id
_entity.type
_entity.pdbx_description
1 polymer ?
#
loop_
_entity_poly.entity_id
_entity_poly.type
_entity_poly.pdbx_seq_one_letter_code
_entity_poly.pdbx_strand_id
1 'polypeptide(L)'
;MAPTTPVMSTQSMTTQFPAPKGSFVANKFATPTVLPSGWQAYPGMRIAGGDVIGSRGISGDGCFELCLANSTCSAVSFDVMDGTCRSHAAADKCRLLLSSAQMYHAKKAPACSECSPSPCVNLNRSLGIQI
;
A
#
# COMPACT_ATOMS: atom_id res chain seq x y z
N MET A 1 -32.18 15.61 40.01
CA MET A 1 -31.16 14.54 39.89
C MET A 1 -30.87 14.37 38.41
N ALA A 2 -29.62 14.57 37.99
CA ALA A 2 -29.22 14.70 36.58
C ALA A 2 -29.14 13.33 35.87
N PRO A 3 -29.36 13.26 34.54
CA PRO A 3 -29.21 12.02 33.79
C PRO A 3 -27.73 11.77 33.42
N THR A 4 -27.20 10.61 33.82
CA THR A 4 -25.88 10.11 33.41
C THR A 4 -25.95 9.56 31.98
N THR A 5 -25.22 10.18 31.06
CA THR A 5 -24.91 9.66 29.73
C THR A 5 -23.88 8.52 29.83
N PRO A 6 -24.01 7.43 29.05
CA PRO A 6 -22.92 6.49 28.86
C PRO A 6 -21.90 7.07 27.86
N VAL A 7 -20.64 7.18 28.30
CA VAL A 7 -19.50 7.54 27.46
C VAL A 7 -19.22 6.36 26.52
N MET A 8 -19.45 6.57 25.22
CA MET A 8 -19.09 5.59 24.19
C MET A 8 -17.57 5.66 24.00
N SER A 9 -16.86 4.69 24.56
CA SER A 9 -15.42 4.55 24.38
C SER A 9 -15.16 4.02 22.97
N THR A 10 -14.77 4.90 22.06
CA THR A 10 -14.31 4.54 20.71
C THR A 10 -12.98 3.82 20.86
N GLN A 11 -13.02 2.50 21.01
CA GLN A 11 -11.82 1.67 20.94
C GLN A 11 -11.30 1.76 19.51
N SER A 12 -10.16 2.44 19.35
CA SER A 12 -9.33 2.41 18.17
C SER A 12 -9.03 0.96 17.83
N MET A 13 -9.73 0.41 16.83
CA MET A 13 -9.37 -0.85 16.20
C MET A 13 -8.07 -0.64 15.43
N THR A 14 -6.95 -0.73 16.14
CA THR A 14 -5.65 -0.89 15.50
C THR A 14 -5.60 -2.30 14.95
N THR A 15 -6.08 -2.49 13.72
CA THR A 15 -5.92 -3.75 13.00
C THR A 15 -4.43 -3.89 12.67
N GLN A 16 -3.67 -4.40 13.63
CA GLN A 16 -2.25 -4.68 13.47
C GLN A 16 -2.14 -5.81 12.46
N PHE A 17 -1.80 -5.48 11.21
CA PHE A 17 -1.61 -6.47 10.17
C PHE A 17 -0.44 -7.37 10.56
N PRO A 18 -0.64 -8.69 10.71
CA PRO A 18 0.43 -9.58 11.12
C PRO A 18 1.52 -9.57 10.05
N ALA A 19 2.77 -9.50 10.50
CA ALA A 19 3.91 -9.55 9.59
C ALA A 19 3.86 -10.85 8.76
N PRO A 20 4.09 -10.82 7.44
CA PRO A 20 4.00 -12.00 6.59
C PRO A 20 4.99 -13.08 7.03
N LYS A 21 4.54 -14.32 7.23
CA LYS A 21 5.40 -15.42 7.72
C LYS A 21 6.62 -15.62 6.81
N GLY A 22 7.82 -15.32 7.31
CA GLY A 22 9.09 -15.48 6.61
C GLY A 22 10.29 -14.92 7.40
N SER A 23 11.51 -15.11 6.89
CA SER A 23 12.72 -14.49 7.45
C SER A 23 12.68 -12.99 7.18
N PHE A 24 12.43 -12.20 8.23
CA PHE A 24 12.47 -10.75 8.14
C PHE A 24 13.91 -10.26 8.20
N VAL A 25 14.36 -9.55 7.17
CA VAL A 25 15.49 -8.63 7.33
C VAL A 25 14.94 -7.44 8.11
N ALA A 26 15.51 -7.16 9.28
CA ALA A 26 15.17 -5.95 10.04
C ALA A 26 15.48 -4.75 9.14
N ASN A 27 14.44 -4.16 8.58
CA ASN A 27 14.62 -3.08 7.63
C ASN A 27 14.95 -1.79 8.38
N LYS A 28 15.89 -1.01 7.83
CA LYS A 28 16.33 0.26 8.43
C LYS A 28 15.20 1.30 8.51
N PHE A 29 14.19 1.16 7.65
CA PHE A 29 13.05 2.07 7.58
C PHE A 29 11.75 1.33 7.92
N ALA A 30 10.94 1.90 8.81
CA ALA A 30 9.63 1.34 9.08
C ALA A 30 8.74 1.50 7.83
N THR A 31 8.05 0.43 7.44
CA THR A 31 6.86 0.55 6.58
C THR A 31 5.82 1.44 7.26
N PRO A 32 4.83 1.99 6.53
CA PRO A 32 3.74 2.72 7.18
C PRO A 32 3.13 1.91 8.32
N THR A 33 3.05 2.50 9.50
CA THR A 33 2.55 1.88 10.73
C THR A 33 1.02 1.84 10.74
N VAL A 34 0.40 2.81 10.07
CA VAL A 34 -1.06 2.96 9.99
C VAL A 34 -1.47 3.27 8.54
N LEU A 35 -2.53 2.62 8.07
CA LEU A 35 -3.19 2.97 6.82
C LEU A 35 -4.55 3.63 7.12
N PRO A 36 -4.89 4.77 6.49
CA PRO A 36 -6.21 5.36 6.63
C PRO A 36 -7.30 4.44 6.09
N SER A 37 -8.53 4.66 6.58
CA SER A 37 -9.71 3.97 6.06
C SER A 37 -9.80 4.15 4.54
N GLY A 38 -10.20 3.07 3.86
CA GLY A 38 -10.28 3.05 2.39
C GLY A 38 -8.93 2.90 1.70
N TRP A 39 -7.86 2.49 2.38
CA TRP A 39 -6.60 2.07 1.75
C TRP A 39 -6.35 0.57 1.91
N GLN A 40 -5.61 0.00 0.96
CA GLN A 40 -5.24 -1.40 0.94
C GLN A 40 -3.72 -1.54 0.78
N ALA A 41 -3.12 -2.41 1.60
CA ALA A 41 -1.68 -2.69 1.60
C ALA A 41 -1.34 -3.89 0.70
N TYR A 42 -0.19 -3.81 0.06
CA TYR A 42 0.44 -4.87 -0.72
C TYR A 42 1.94 -4.90 -0.39
N PRO A 43 2.33 -5.45 0.78
CA PRO A 43 3.73 -5.58 1.17
C PRO A 43 4.50 -6.49 0.21
N GLY A 44 5.75 -6.15 -0.10
CA GLY A 44 6.57 -6.90 -1.05
C GLY A 44 6.12 -6.73 -2.50
N MET A 45 5.27 -5.75 -2.78
CA MET A 45 4.77 -5.46 -4.12
C MET A 45 5.02 -4.00 -4.48
N ARG A 46 5.06 -3.71 -5.78
CA ARG A 46 5.08 -2.37 -6.35
C ARG A 46 4.24 -2.32 -7.62
N ILE A 47 3.91 -1.13 -8.06
CA ILE A 47 3.50 -0.89 -9.45
C ILE A 47 4.59 -0.07 -10.16
N ALA A 48 4.65 -0.17 -11.50
CA ALA A 48 5.62 0.56 -12.30
C ALA A 48 5.24 2.04 -12.48
N GLY A 49 6.26 2.91 -12.57
CA GLY A 49 6.09 4.36 -12.74
C GLY A 49 5.94 5.10 -11.41
N GLY A 50 5.11 6.14 -11.42
CA GLY A 50 4.87 7.03 -10.29
C GLY A 50 5.88 8.16 -10.18
N ASP A 51 5.41 9.26 -9.59
CA ASP A 51 6.19 10.47 -9.35
C ASP A 51 6.92 10.36 -8.02
N VAL A 52 8.20 10.72 -8.01
CA VAL A 52 8.98 10.76 -6.76
C VAL A 52 8.51 11.96 -5.95
N ILE A 53 7.83 11.69 -4.83
CA ILE A 53 7.35 12.72 -3.89
C ILE A 53 8.23 12.82 -2.64
N GLY A 54 9.08 11.82 -2.43
CA GLY A 54 10.02 11.77 -1.32
C GLY A 54 11.33 11.15 -1.76
N SER A 55 12.42 11.88 -1.59
CA SER A 55 13.77 11.37 -1.85
C SER A 55 14.32 10.64 -0.63
N ARG A 56 15.31 9.78 -0.86
CA ARG A 56 15.99 8.87 0.08
C ARG A 56 15.95 9.30 1.56
N GLY A 57 15.71 8.33 2.44
CA GLY A 57 15.77 8.49 3.89
C GLY A 57 14.45 8.83 4.57
N ILE A 58 13.34 8.86 3.84
CA ILE A 58 12.01 9.09 4.42
C ILE A 58 11.46 7.77 4.99
N SER A 59 10.69 7.85 6.07
CA SER A 59 9.98 6.71 6.64
C SER A 59 8.76 6.33 5.80
N GLY A 60 8.24 5.11 5.99
CA GLY A 60 6.97 4.72 5.37
C GLY A 60 5.82 5.65 5.76
N ASP A 61 5.74 6.05 7.03
CA ASP A 61 4.73 7.01 7.50
C ASP A 61 4.87 8.37 6.81
N GLY A 62 6.09 8.92 6.73
CA GLY A 62 6.33 10.20 6.03
C GLY A 62 6.02 10.11 4.54
N CYS A 63 6.30 8.96 3.91
CA CYS A 63 5.91 8.70 2.52
C CYS A 63 4.38 8.74 2.34
N PHE A 64 3.65 8.21 3.32
CA PHE A 64 2.20 8.21 3.31
C PHE A 64 1.61 9.60 3.58
N GLU A 65 2.19 10.37 4.50
CA GLU A 65 1.80 11.76 4.77
C GLU A 65 1.98 12.65 3.54
N LEU A 66 3.10 12.51 2.82
CA LEU A 66 3.34 13.22 1.56
C LEU A 66 2.29 12.88 0.50
N CYS A 67 1.88 11.61 0.43
CA CYS A 67 0.80 11.20 -0.45
C CYS A 67 -0.55 11.80 -0.02
N LEU A 68 -0.87 11.83 1.27
CA LEU A 68 -2.12 12.42 1.77
C LEU A 68 -2.19 13.93 1.57
N ALA A 69 -1.05 14.63 1.61
CA ALA A 69 -0.95 16.05 1.29
C ALA A 69 -1.14 16.35 -0.20
N ASN A 70 -0.97 15.35 -1.07
CA ASN A 70 -1.15 15.48 -2.51
C ASN A 70 -2.55 14.99 -2.95
N SER A 71 -3.38 15.92 -3.43
CA SER A 71 -4.76 15.64 -3.86
C SER A 71 -4.86 14.63 -5.02
N THR A 72 -3.81 14.49 -5.84
CA THR A 72 -3.80 13.54 -6.95
C THR A 72 -3.34 12.15 -6.53
N CYS A 73 -2.72 12.00 -5.36
CA CYS A 73 -2.19 10.73 -4.90
C CYS A 73 -3.33 9.75 -4.59
N SER A 74 -3.29 8.61 -5.27
CA SER A 74 -4.26 7.52 -5.13
C SER A 74 -3.61 6.18 -4.83
N ALA A 75 -2.28 6.08 -4.98
CA ALA A 75 -1.48 4.99 -4.46
C ALA A 75 -0.04 5.45 -4.16
N VAL A 76 0.68 4.65 -3.40
CA VAL A 76 2.07 4.90 -3.00
C VAL A 76 2.89 3.63 -3.16
N SER A 77 4.14 3.78 -3.61
CA SER A 77 5.16 2.74 -3.58
C SER A 77 6.36 3.27 -2.80
N PHE A 78 6.64 2.66 -1.66
CA PHE A 78 7.72 3.01 -0.77
C PHE A 78 8.85 1.97 -0.88
N ASP A 79 10.05 2.42 -1.26
CA ASP A 79 11.25 1.61 -1.21
C ASP A 79 11.78 1.58 0.22
N VAL A 80 11.67 0.40 0.82
CA VAL A 80 12.00 0.23 2.23
C VAL A 80 13.52 0.23 2.45
N MET A 81 14.35 -0.02 1.43
CA MET A 81 15.81 -0.06 1.58
C MET A 81 16.45 1.31 1.62
N ASP A 82 16.00 2.23 0.77
CA ASP A 82 16.60 3.56 0.64
C ASP A 82 15.69 4.71 1.07
N GLY A 83 14.41 4.43 1.37
CA GLY A 83 13.42 5.41 1.81
C GLY A 83 12.84 6.25 0.67
N THR A 84 12.96 5.82 -0.59
CA THR A 84 12.36 6.52 -1.74
C THR A 84 10.85 6.33 -1.76
N CYS A 85 10.11 7.42 -1.93
CA CYS A 85 8.66 7.43 -1.97
C CYS A 85 8.14 7.84 -3.34
N ARG A 86 7.26 7.04 -3.93
CA ARG A 86 6.59 7.33 -5.21
C ARG A 86 5.08 7.38 -5.06
N SER A 87 4.46 8.47 -5.51
CA SER A 87 3.00 8.57 -5.63
C SER A 87 2.52 8.13 -7.00
N HIS A 88 1.32 7.60 -7.05
CA HIS A 88 0.62 7.23 -8.27
C HIS A 88 -0.75 7.87 -8.26
N ALA A 89 -1.18 8.35 -9.42
CA ALA A 89 -2.48 8.97 -9.61
C ALA A 89 -3.58 7.91 -9.79
N ALA A 90 -4.83 8.35 -9.88
CA ALA A 90 -5.95 7.46 -10.14
C ALA A 90 -5.81 6.71 -11.48
N ALA A 91 -5.13 7.32 -12.46
CA ALA A 91 -4.91 6.74 -13.79
C ALA A 91 -3.97 5.53 -13.79
N ASP A 92 -3.04 5.44 -12.83
CA ASP A 92 -2.04 4.36 -12.79
C ASP A 92 -2.04 3.52 -11.53
N LYS A 93 -2.82 3.86 -10.48
CA LYS A 93 -3.00 3.04 -9.27
C LYS A 93 -3.41 1.57 -9.55
N CYS A 94 -3.94 1.29 -10.74
CA CYS A 94 -4.41 -0.02 -11.18
C CYS A 94 -3.47 -0.79 -12.09
N ARG A 95 -2.25 -0.28 -12.33
CA ARG A 95 -1.22 -1.05 -13.02
C ARG A 95 -0.92 -2.37 -12.31
N LEU A 96 -0.35 -3.31 -13.07
CA LEU A 96 0.03 -4.63 -12.59
C LEU A 96 0.92 -4.53 -11.34
N LEU A 97 0.55 -5.29 -10.31
CA LEU A 97 1.37 -5.48 -9.12
C LEU A 97 2.55 -6.40 -9.47
N LEU A 98 3.75 -5.90 -9.28
CA LEU A 98 5.01 -6.58 -9.50
C LEU A 98 5.62 -6.94 -8.15
N SER A 99 6.04 -8.20 -8.00
CA SER A 99 6.75 -8.65 -6.80
C SER A 99 8.10 -7.94 -6.66
N SER A 100 8.35 -7.38 -5.49
CA SER A 100 9.58 -6.71 -5.11
C SER A 100 9.66 -6.67 -3.59
N ALA A 101 10.45 -7.57 -3.00
CA ALA A 101 10.52 -7.78 -1.56
C ALA A 101 10.88 -6.53 -0.74
N GLN A 102 11.51 -5.55 -1.38
CA GLN A 102 11.96 -4.29 -0.77
C GLN A 102 10.97 -3.14 -0.95
N MET A 103 9.76 -3.43 -1.43
CA MET A 103 8.76 -2.41 -1.70
C MET A 103 7.53 -2.61 -0.83
N TYR A 104 6.96 -1.51 -0.40
CA TYR A 104 5.65 -1.45 0.24
C TYR A 104 4.73 -0.64 -0.65
N HIS A 105 3.71 -1.28 -1.23
CA HIS A 105 2.70 -0.59 -2.01
C HIS A 105 1.39 -0.48 -1.23
N ALA A 106 0.72 0.66 -1.34
CA ALA A 106 -0.63 0.83 -0.84
C ALA A 106 -1.46 1.70 -1.78
N LYS A 107 -2.77 1.43 -1.89
CA LYS A 107 -3.67 2.17 -2.79
C LYS A 107 -5.06 2.41 -2.22
N LYS A 108 -5.70 3.51 -2.63
CA LYS A 108 -7.08 3.86 -2.29
C LYS A 108 -8.07 2.89 -2.93
N ALA A 109 -9.05 2.48 -2.13
CA ALA A 109 -10.23 1.73 -2.52
C ALA A 109 -11.09 2.50 -3.55
N PRO A 110 -11.95 1.82 -4.33
CA PRO A 110 -12.01 0.36 -4.43
C PRO A 110 -10.68 -0.22 -4.94
N ALA A 111 -10.38 -1.45 -4.52
CA ALA A 111 -9.29 -2.20 -5.11
C ALA A 111 -9.47 -2.17 -6.62
N CYS A 112 -8.39 -1.97 -7.35
CA CYS A 112 -8.43 -2.22 -8.77
C CYS A 112 -8.84 -3.67 -8.97
N SER A 113 -9.94 -3.91 -9.68
CA SER A 113 -10.22 -5.22 -10.26
C SER A 113 -8.93 -5.70 -10.88
N GLU A 114 -8.54 -6.95 -10.62
CA GLU A 114 -7.20 -7.46 -10.96
C GLU A 114 -6.78 -7.17 -12.40
N CYS A 115 -7.75 -6.90 -13.28
CA CYS A 115 -7.59 -6.34 -14.60
C CYS A 115 -8.31 -5.01 -14.81
N SER A 116 -7.59 -3.89 -14.61
CA SER A 116 -7.99 -2.61 -15.23
C SER A 116 -6.80 -1.68 -15.50
N PRO A 117 -6.68 -1.11 -16.71
CA PRO A 117 -7.57 -1.31 -17.87
C PRO A 117 -7.29 -2.64 -18.59
N SER A 118 -8.36 -3.30 -19.06
CA SER A 118 -8.50 -4.66 -19.60
C SER A 118 -7.43 -5.20 -20.58
N PRO A 119 -7.35 -6.53 -20.81
CA PRO A 119 -7.49 -7.63 -19.87
C PRO A 119 -6.08 -8.17 -19.53
N CYS A 120 -5.79 -8.43 -18.25
CA CYS A 120 -4.62 -9.24 -17.93
C CYS A 120 -4.88 -10.65 -18.45
N VAL A 121 -4.12 -11.04 -19.47
CA VAL A 121 -3.87 -12.44 -19.74
C VAL A 121 -3.32 -13.05 -18.45
N ASN A 122 -4.11 -13.97 -17.92
CA ASN A 122 -3.83 -14.73 -16.71
C ASN A 122 -2.51 -15.49 -16.92
N LEU A 123 -1.38 -14.94 -16.47
CA LEU A 123 -0.07 -15.59 -16.58
C LEU A 123 0.06 -16.85 -15.71
N ASN A 124 -1.01 -17.25 -15.01
CA ASN A 124 -1.11 -18.54 -14.33
C ASN A 124 -1.71 -19.67 -15.19
N ARG A 125 -1.84 -19.49 -16.51
CA ARG A 125 -2.14 -20.58 -17.47
C ARG A 125 -0.90 -21.14 -18.19
N SER A 126 0.27 -21.03 -17.56
CA SER A 126 1.53 -21.65 -18.05
C SER A 126 2.00 -22.85 -17.21
N LEU A 127 1.08 -23.57 -16.56
CA LEU A 127 1.32 -24.98 -16.24
C LEU A 127 0.40 -25.79 -17.15
N GLY A 128 1.04 -26.44 -18.12
CA GLY A 128 0.41 -26.92 -19.33
C GLY A 128 -0.62 -28.00 -19.10
N ILE A 129 -1.72 -27.87 -19.83
CA ILE A 129 -2.37 -29.01 -20.49
C ILE A 129 -2.60 -28.54 -21.93
N GLN A 130 -1.75 -29.05 -22.83
CA GLN A 130 -2.05 -29.06 -24.26
C GLN A 130 -3.08 -30.17 -24.52
N ILE A 131 -3.98 -29.90 -25.47
CA ILE A 131 -4.90 -30.83 -26.17
C ILE A 131 -5.70 -31.83 -25.32
#